data_AF-A0A6V8NNE6-F1
#
_entry.id   AF-A0A6V8NNE6-F1
#
_cell.length_a   1.000
_cell.length_b   1.000
_cell.length_c   1.000
_cell.angle_alpha   90.00
_cell.angle_beta   90.00
_cell.angle_gamma   90.00
#
_symmetry.space_group_name_H-M   'P 1'
#
loop_
_entity.id
_entity.type
_entity.pdbx_description
1 polymer ?
#
loop_
_entity_poly.entity_id
_entity_poly.type
_entity_poly.pdbx_seq_one_letter_code
_entity_poly.pdbx_strand_id
1 'polypeptide(L)'
;MNKRRKHAELIVVAHTHWDREWYLTFQQFRYQLVKLIDQLLDILEMDRDYVNFMLDGQTVVLEDYLEIRPENKERLKKWIEEGRINIGPWYTQPDEFLVSGESLIRNLMLGHKVGKEFGNVMEHGYLPDSFGHISQMPQILQGFDIDTAFIMRGVGDEVGQTEFYWEAPDGSRVLTHYLAAGYGNVNTMRPNPKDIKLPSW
;
A
#
# COMPACT_ATOMS: atom_id res chain seq x y z
N MET A 1 -6.64 -23.05 37.70
CA MET A 1 -5.85 -22.94 36.44
C MET A 1 -5.97 -21.53 35.89
N ASN A 2 -4.91 -20.73 36.02
CA ASN A 2 -4.87 -19.34 35.58
C ASN A 2 -4.69 -19.31 34.04
N LYS A 3 -5.78 -19.17 33.28
CA LYS A 3 -5.67 -18.90 31.83
C LYS A 3 -5.09 -17.49 31.67
N ARG A 4 -3.77 -17.39 31.43
CA ARG A 4 -3.16 -16.13 30.98
C ARG A 4 -3.94 -15.68 29.74
N ARG A 5 -4.60 -14.53 29.80
CA ARG A 5 -5.21 -13.90 28.62
C ARG A 5 -4.09 -13.68 27.61
N LYS A 6 -4.16 -14.34 26.46
CA LYS A 6 -3.30 -14.02 25.31
C LYS A 6 -3.62 -12.56 24.96
N HIS A 7 -2.64 -11.68 25.11
CA HIS A 7 -2.73 -10.32 24.62
C HIS A 7 -2.46 -10.39 23.12
N ALA A 8 -3.33 -9.80 22.33
CA ALA A 8 -3.15 -9.63 20.90
C ALA A 8 -3.13 -8.14 20.61
N GLU A 9 -2.14 -7.71 19.86
CA GLU A 9 -2.08 -6.35 19.33
C GLU A 9 -2.77 -6.33 17.96
N LEU A 10 -3.60 -5.31 17.74
CA LEU A 10 -4.33 -5.11 16.50
C LEU A 10 -3.81 -3.83 15.87
N ILE A 11 -3.10 -3.97 14.74
CA ILE A 11 -2.64 -2.84 13.94
C ILE A 11 -3.65 -2.65 12.82
N VAL A 12 -4.28 -1.46 12.78
CA VAL A 12 -5.23 -1.08 11.73
C VAL A 12 -4.56 -0.04 10.86
N VAL A 13 -4.44 -0.34 9.56
CA VAL A 13 -3.92 0.59 8.55
C VAL A 13 -5.10 1.02 7.68
N ALA A 14 -5.52 2.27 7.84
CA ALA A 14 -6.52 2.85 6.96
C ALA A 14 -5.90 3.05 5.57
N HIS A 15 -6.57 2.59 4.53
CA HIS A 15 -6.10 2.73 3.16
C HIS A 15 -7.29 2.73 2.20
N THR A 16 -7.01 3.02 0.94
CA THR A 16 -7.85 2.63 -0.19
C THR A 16 -7.03 1.79 -1.13
N HIS A 17 -7.64 0.82 -1.79
CA HIS A 17 -7.12 0.29 -3.04
C HIS A 17 -7.73 1.09 -4.18
N TRP A 18 -6.91 1.61 -5.10
CA TRP A 18 -7.36 2.58 -6.09
C TRP A 18 -6.88 2.22 -7.49
N ASP A 19 -7.66 1.38 -8.16
CA ASP A 19 -7.53 1.18 -9.60
C ASP A 19 -7.70 2.53 -10.32
N ARG A 20 -6.66 2.96 -11.02
CA ARG A 20 -6.65 4.25 -11.74
C ARG A 20 -7.75 4.29 -12.81
N GLU A 21 -8.03 3.14 -13.41
CA GLU A 21 -9.13 2.88 -14.34
C GLU A 21 -9.44 1.39 -14.38
N TRP A 22 -10.72 1.03 -14.49
CA TRP A 22 -11.15 -0.37 -14.52
C TRP A 22 -12.55 -0.51 -15.17
N TYR A 23 -13.60 -0.74 -14.37
CA TYR A 23 -14.98 -0.87 -14.87
C TYR A 23 -15.66 0.46 -15.19
N LEU A 24 -15.02 1.58 -14.84
CA LEU A 24 -15.40 2.94 -15.23
C LEU A 24 -14.22 3.62 -15.93
N THR A 25 -14.50 4.70 -16.64
CA THR A 25 -13.46 5.50 -17.29
C THR A 25 -12.52 6.14 -16.26
N PHE A 26 -11.27 6.40 -16.65
CA PHE A 26 -10.31 7.16 -15.85
C PHE A 26 -10.91 8.44 -15.24
N GLN A 27 -11.70 9.21 -16.00
CA GLN A 27 -12.28 10.46 -15.50
C GLN A 27 -13.32 10.25 -14.39
N GLN A 28 -14.09 9.16 -14.46
CA GLN A 28 -15.05 8.83 -13.40
C GLN A 28 -14.35 8.37 -12.12
N PHE A 29 -13.24 7.63 -12.24
CA PHE A 29 -12.37 7.33 -11.09
C PHE A 29 -11.70 8.60 -10.58
N ARG A 30 -11.07 9.42 -11.41
CA ARG A 30 -10.43 10.68 -11.01
C ARG A 30 -11.39 11.61 -10.25
N TYR A 31 -12.65 11.70 -10.65
CA TYR A 31 -13.66 12.46 -9.91
C TYR A 31 -13.88 11.93 -8.47
N GLN A 32 -13.90 10.61 -8.30
CA GLN A 32 -14.03 9.99 -6.97
C GLN A 32 -12.74 10.11 -6.16
N LEU A 33 -11.57 10.03 -6.81
CA LEU A 33 -10.26 10.24 -6.18
C LEU A 33 -10.17 11.64 -5.57
N VAL A 34 -10.63 12.66 -6.30
CA VAL A 34 -10.68 14.04 -5.80
C VAL A 34 -11.55 14.15 -4.56
N LYS A 35 -12.71 13.50 -4.54
CA LYS A 35 -13.58 13.48 -3.34
C LYS A 35 -12.92 12.77 -2.16
N LEU A 36 -12.28 11.62 -2.41
CA LEU A 36 -11.60 10.84 -1.38
C LEU A 36 -10.49 11.67 -0.73
N ILE A 37 -9.64 12.32 -1.54
CA ILE A 37 -8.52 13.12 -1.02
C ILE A 37 -9.04 14.39 -0.34
N ASP A 38 -10.03 15.09 -0.90
CA ASP A 38 -10.66 16.25 -0.23
C ASP A 38 -11.17 15.85 1.17
N GLN A 39 -11.87 14.72 1.28
CA GLN A 39 -12.37 14.21 2.56
C GLN A 39 -11.24 13.80 3.51
N LEU A 40 -10.19 13.13 3.00
CA LEU A 40 -9.04 12.73 3.81
C LEU A 40 -8.34 13.96 4.41
N LEU A 41 -8.10 14.99 3.62
CA LEU A 41 -7.47 16.23 4.10
C LEU A 41 -8.31 16.89 5.20
N ASP A 42 -9.63 16.95 5.03
CA ASP A 42 -10.53 17.51 6.03
C ASP A 42 -10.54 16.67 7.33
N ILE A 43 -10.52 15.33 7.22
CA ILE A 43 -10.41 14.43 8.39
C ILE A 43 -9.10 14.69 9.14
N LEU A 44 -7.97 14.76 8.44
CA LEU A 44 -6.67 14.97 9.06
C LEU A 44 -6.57 16.34 9.77
N GLU A 45 -7.30 17.35 9.28
CA GLU A 45 -7.37 18.67 9.91
C GLU A 45 -8.28 18.71 11.15
N MET A 46 -9.39 17.97 11.11
CA MET A 46 -10.40 17.99 12.18
C MET A 46 -10.14 16.97 13.29
N ASP A 47 -9.53 15.83 12.95
CA ASP A 47 -9.30 14.72 13.87
C ASP A 47 -7.80 14.43 14.02
N ARG A 48 -7.29 14.68 15.23
CA ARG A 48 -5.89 14.41 15.57
C ARG A 48 -5.62 12.95 15.89
N ASP A 49 -6.66 12.18 16.22
CA ASP A 49 -6.55 10.76 16.54
C ASP A 49 -6.54 9.89 15.28
N TYR A 50 -6.85 10.46 14.11
CA TYR A 50 -6.69 9.80 12.81
C TYR A 50 -5.20 9.70 12.43
N VAL A 51 -4.55 8.62 12.83
CA VAL A 51 -3.08 8.53 12.86
C VAL A 51 -2.41 8.48 11.48
N ASN A 52 -2.92 7.67 10.55
CA ASN A 52 -2.32 7.51 9.22
C ASN A 52 -3.34 7.10 8.15
N PHE A 53 -2.96 7.27 6.90
CA PHE A 53 -3.65 6.74 5.73
C PHE A 53 -2.64 6.29 4.69
N MET A 54 -2.68 5.03 4.29
CA MET A 54 -1.85 4.49 3.23
C MET A 54 -2.55 4.69 1.88
N LEU A 55 -1.94 5.49 1.01
CA LEU A 55 -2.50 5.89 -0.29
C LEU A 55 -2.05 4.92 -1.40
N ASP A 56 -2.44 3.67 -1.22
CA ASP A 56 -2.36 2.55 -2.17
C ASP A 56 -0.99 2.27 -2.81
N GLY A 57 0.09 2.71 -2.20
CA GLY A 57 1.41 2.29 -2.64
C GLY A 57 1.89 2.94 -3.95
N GLN A 58 1.17 3.94 -4.45
CA GLN A 58 1.37 4.57 -5.75
C GLN A 58 1.41 6.10 -5.64
N THR A 59 2.28 6.77 -6.40
CA THR A 59 2.40 8.24 -6.35
C THR A 59 1.64 8.95 -7.45
N VAL A 60 1.23 8.28 -8.54
CA VAL A 60 0.50 8.89 -9.67
C VAL A 60 -0.79 9.58 -9.23
N VAL A 61 -1.43 9.07 -8.18
CA VAL A 61 -2.66 9.63 -7.60
C VAL A 61 -2.48 11.06 -7.08
N LEU A 62 -1.26 11.45 -6.71
CA LEU A 62 -0.94 12.82 -6.32
C LEU A 62 -1.04 13.76 -7.52
N GLU A 63 -0.50 13.36 -8.67
CA GLU A 63 -0.55 14.14 -9.90
C GLU A 63 -1.98 14.22 -10.43
N ASP A 64 -2.70 13.09 -10.46
CA ASP A 64 -4.10 13.03 -10.89
C ASP A 64 -5.01 13.95 -10.05
N TYR A 65 -4.74 14.05 -8.75
CA TYR A 65 -5.44 14.94 -7.85
C TYR A 65 -5.06 16.41 -8.07
N LEU A 66 -3.76 16.71 -8.11
CA LEU A 66 -3.25 18.08 -8.19
C LEU A 66 -3.44 18.73 -9.56
N GLU A 67 -3.68 17.95 -10.62
CA GLU A 67 -4.17 18.48 -11.89
C GLU A 67 -5.56 19.16 -11.74
N ILE A 68 -6.37 18.68 -10.79
CA ILE A 68 -7.71 19.21 -10.51
C ILE A 68 -7.73 20.21 -9.33
N ARG A 69 -6.92 19.94 -8.31
CA ARG A 69 -6.85 20.69 -7.03
C ARG A 69 -5.42 21.21 -6.75
N PRO A 70 -4.78 21.98 -7.65
CA PRO A 70 -3.40 22.41 -7.46
C PRO A 70 -3.19 23.22 -6.16
N GLU A 71 -4.23 23.89 -5.67
CA GLU A 71 -4.21 24.65 -4.41
C GLU A 71 -3.93 23.79 -3.17
N ASN A 72 -4.15 22.48 -3.24
CA ASN A 72 -3.98 21.57 -2.11
C ASN A 72 -2.58 20.93 -2.04
N LYS A 73 -1.62 21.31 -2.90
CA LYS A 73 -0.25 20.75 -2.92
C LYS A 73 0.44 20.86 -1.56
N GLU A 74 0.39 22.04 -0.92
CA GLU A 74 1.04 22.26 0.38
C GLU A 74 0.34 21.50 1.51
N ARG A 75 -0.99 21.34 1.45
CA ARG A 75 -1.74 20.52 2.43
C ARG A 75 -1.32 19.06 2.34
N LEU A 76 -1.26 18.51 1.12
CA LEU A 76 -0.79 17.13 0.90
C LEU A 76 0.64 16.94 1.38
N LYS A 77 1.56 17.82 0.95
CA LYS A 77 2.96 17.75 1.33
C LYS A 77 3.14 17.74 2.84
N LYS A 78 2.47 18.65 3.56
CA LYS A 78 2.50 18.68 5.03
C LYS A 78 2.15 17.32 5.63
N TRP A 79 1.03 16.73 5.23
CA TRP A 79 0.56 15.48 5.82
C TRP A 79 1.41 14.26 5.44
N ILE A 80 2.04 14.29 4.27
CA ILE A 80 2.99 13.26 3.85
C ILE A 80 4.31 13.38 4.63
N GLU A 81 4.86 14.59 4.79
CA GLU A 81 6.06 14.85 5.60
C GLU A 81 5.85 14.50 7.09
N GLU A 82 4.65 14.71 7.62
CA GLU A 82 4.27 14.29 8.98
C GLU A 82 4.00 12.78 9.09
N GLY A 83 4.07 12.02 7.99
CA GLY A 83 3.82 10.58 7.96
C GLY A 83 2.36 10.17 8.17
N ARG A 84 1.42 11.14 8.11
CA ARG A 84 -0.02 10.88 8.24
C ARG A 84 -0.66 10.43 6.93
N ILE A 85 -0.02 10.68 5.78
CA ILE A 85 -0.34 10.06 4.51
C ILE A 85 0.90 9.33 3.99
N ASN A 86 0.82 8.02 3.79
CA ASN A 86 1.91 7.23 3.21
C ASN A 86 1.67 7.03 1.71
N ILE A 87 2.71 7.22 0.89
CA ILE A 87 2.66 7.18 -0.58
C ILE A 87 3.75 6.28 -1.15
N GLY A 88 3.60 5.87 -2.42
CA GLY A 88 4.62 5.08 -3.13
C GLY A 88 4.87 3.71 -2.48
N PRO A 89 5.93 2.96 -2.84
CA PRO A 89 7.10 3.40 -3.58
C PRO A 89 6.91 3.42 -5.09
N TRP A 90 5.87 2.78 -5.61
CA TRP A 90 5.61 2.70 -7.03
C TRP A 90 5.08 4.03 -7.57
N TYR A 91 5.28 4.30 -8.86
CA TYR A 91 4.54 5.36 -9.52
C TYR A 91 3.09 4.94 -9.79
N THR A 92 2.89 3.78 -10.39
CA THR A 92 1.60 3.08 -10.59
C THR A 92 1.69 1.66 -10.06
N GLN A 93 0.58 0.99 -9.72
CA GLN A 93 0.63 -0.45 -9.43
C GLN A 93 0.81 -1.27 -10.71
N PRO A 94 1.89 -2.07 -10.85
CA PRO A 94 2.15 -2.81 -12.09
C PRO A 94 1.53 -4.21 -12.08
N ASP A 95 1.18 -4.69 -13.28
CA ASP A 95 1.21 -6.13 -13.57
C ASP A 95 2.66 -6.52 -13.90
N GLU A 96 3.23 -7.41 -13.09
CA GLU A 96 4.66 -7.73 -13.16
C GLU A 96 5.08 -8.51 -14.41
N PHE A 97 4.17 -9.31 -14.98
CA PHE A 97 4.48 -10.17 -16.12
C PHE A 97 4.19 -9.51 -17.46
N LEU A 98 3.31 -8.51 -17.50
CA LEU A 98 2.88 -7.84 -18.73
C LEU A 98 3.74 -6.63 -19.11
N VAL A 99 4.68 -6.23 -18.26
CA VAL A 99 5.61 -5.12 -18.53
C VAL A 99 7.05 -5.63 -18.60
N SER A 100 7.94 -4.83 -19.17
CA SER A 100 9.36 -5.18 -19.19
C SER A 100 9.99 -5.04 -17.80
N GLY A 101 11.05 -5.78 -17.52
CA GLY A 101 11.81 -5.61 -16.26
C GLY A 101 12.33 -4.19 -16.07
N GLU A 102 12.76 -3.54 -17.15
CA GLU A 102 13.13 -2.13 -17.13
C GLU A 102 11.94 -1.24 -16.74
N SER A 103 10.74 -1.52 -17.23
CA SER A 103 9.52 -0.78 -16.86
C SER A 103 9.25 -0.84 -15.35
N LEU A 104 9.47 -1.98 -14.69
CA LEU A 104 9.33 -2.11 -13.23
C LEU A 104 10.35 -1.22 -12.49
N ILE A 105 11.61 -1.24 -12.92
CA ILE A 105 12.66 -0.39 -12.36
C ILE A 105 12.29 1.09 -12.55
N ARG A 106 11.87 1.49 -13.76
CA ARG A 106 11.45 2.87 -14.04
C ARG A 106 10.23 3.28 -13.22
N ASN A 107 9.30 2.36 -12.96
CA ASN A 107 8.14 2.60 -12.13
C ASN A 107 8.53 2.98 -10.70
N LEU A 108 9.48 2.26 -10.08
CA LEU A 108 10.04 2.63 -8.77
C LEU A 108 10.82 3.95 -8.84
N MET A 109 11.70 4.11 -9.83
CA MET A 109 12.47 5.36 -9.99
C MET A 109 11.55 6.59 -10.08
N LEU A 110 10.46 6.48 -10.84
CA LEU A 110 9.50 7.57 -11.00
C LEU A 110 8.69 7.79 -9.72
N GLY A 111 8.29 6.72 -9.03
CA GLY A 111 7.59 6.81 -7.75
C GLY A 111 8.42 7.55 -6.69
N HIS A 112 9.67 7.16 -6.52
CA HIS A 112 10.62 7.87 -5.64
C HIS A 112 10.85 9.32 -6.08
N LYS A 113 10.96 9.59 -7.39
CA LYS A 113 11.14 10.95 -7.92
C LYS A 113 9.95 11.85 -7.56
N VAL A 114 8.73 11.39 -7.80
CA VAL A 114 7.50 12.14 -7.47
C VAL A 114 7.38 12.30 -5.95
N GLY A 115 7.54 11.21 -5.20
CA GLY A 115 7.41 11.23 -3.73
C GLY A 115 8.42 12.15 -3.04
N LYS A 116 9.60 12.35 -3.61
CA LYS A 116 10.61 13.30 -3.08
C LYS A 116 10.11 14.75 -3.04
N GLU A 117 9.16 15.14 -3.91
CA GLU A 117 8.55 16.47 -3.84
C GLU A 117 7.66 16.67 -2.60
N PHE A 118 7.19 15.57 -2.00
CA PHE A 118 6.17 15.54 -0.95
C PHE A 118 6.65 15.03 0.41
N GLY A 119 7.92 14.59 0.55
CA GLY A 119 8.43 14.07 1.82
C GLY A 119 9.01 12.66 1.79
N ASN A 120 9.18 12.08 0.59
CA ASN A 120 9.61 10.71 0.29
C ASN A 120 8.46 9.67 0.27
N VAL A 121 8.78 8.47 -0.18
CA VAL A 121 7.85 7.33 -0.27
C VAL A 121 8.06 6.38 0.90
N MET A 122 7.10 5.50 1.15
CA MET A 122 7.27 4.40 2.08
C MET A 122 8.27 3.36 1.58
N GLU A 123 8.99 2.73 2.50
CA GLU A 123 10.07 1.77 2.24
C GLU A 123 9.55 0.32 2.20
N HIS A 124 8.35 0.12 1.62
CA HIS A 124 7.66 -1.17 1.58
C HIS A 124 7.16 -1.47 0.16
N GLY A 125 7.51 -2.63 -0.38
CA GLY A 125 7.00 -3.09 -1.68
C GLY A 125 5.53 -3.47 -1.57
N TYR A 126 4.62 -2.60 -2.02
CA TYR A 126 3.18 -2.86 -1.94
C TYR A 126 2.65 -3.38 -3.28
N LEU A 127 2.31 -4.67 -3.31
CA LEU A 127 1.87 -5.40 -4.51
C LEU A 127 0.62 -6.23 -4.16
N PRO A 128 -0.46 -5.58 -3.67
CA PRO A 128 -1.59 -6.26 -3.05
C PRO A 128 -2.44 -7.03 -4.08
N ASP A 129 -2.46 -6.64 -5.35
CA ASP A 129 -3.37 -7.21 -6.34
C ASP A 129 -2.71 -7.57 -7.68
N SER A 130 -1.38 -7.66 -7.72
CA SER A 130 -0.66 -8.14 -8.91
C SER A 130 -1.01 -9.61 -9.20
N PHE A 131 -1.28 -9.94 -10.47
CA PHE A 131 -1.71 -11.28 -10.88
C PHE A 131 -0.55 -12.26 -11.02
N GLY A 132 0.04 -12.55 -9.86
CA GLY A 132 1.28 -13.30 -9.72
C GLY A 132 2.50 -12.38 -9.67
N HIS A 133 3.63 -12.96 -9.29
CA HIS A 133 4.84 -12.22 -8.96
C HIS A 133 6.06 -12.80 -9.66
N ILE A 134 6.91 -11.95 -10.23
CA ILE A 134 8.16 -12.38 -10.86
C ILE A 134 9.18 -12.81 -9.79
N SER A 135 9.96 -13.86 -10.07
CA SER A 135 10.93 -14.39 -9.12
C SER A 135 12.03 -13.40 -8.72
N GLN A 136 12.30 -12.39 -9.55
CA GLN A 136 13.34 -11.38 -9.33
C GLN A 136 12.87 -10.18 -8.50
N MET A 137 11.59 -10.12 -8.10
CA MET A 137 11.07 -8.96 -7.36
C MET A 137 11.83 -8.68 -6.05
N PRO A 138 12.25 -9.67 -5.23
CA PRO A 138 13.09 -9.40 -4.06
C PRO A 138 14.40 -8.68 -4.42
N GLN A 139 15.05 -9.07 -5.52
CA GLN A 139 16.26 -8.39 -6.01
C GLN A 139 15.96 -6.95 -6.46
N ILE A 140 14.85 -6.74 -7.18
CA ILE A 140 14.44 -5.41 -7.62
C ILE A 140 14.16 -4.51 -6.42
N LEU A 141 13.38 -4.96 -5.44
CA LEU A 141 13.04 -4.19 -4.24
C LEU A 141 14.30 -3.82 -3.44
N GLN A 142 15.22 -4.77 -3.21
CA GLN A 142 16.48 -4.49 -2.53
C GLN A 142 17.35 -3.47 -3.28
N GLY A 143 17.27 -3.43 -4.62
CA GLY A 143 17.95 -2.40 -5.43
C GLY A 143 17.47 -0.97 -5.17
N PHE A 144 16.34 -0.79 -4.48
CA PHE A 144 15.79 0.49 -4.03
C PHE A 144 15.80 0.62 -2.50
N ASP A 145 16.64 -0.16 -1.81
CA ASP A 145 16.72 -0.22 -0.34
C ASP A 145 15.40 -0.63 0.33
N ILE A 146 14.53 -1.37 -0.38
CA ILE A 146 13.26 -1.91 0.14
C ILE A 146 13.48 -3.37 0.54
N ASP A 147 13.35 -3.66 1.83
CA ASP A 147 13.61 -4.99 2.40
C ASP A 147 12.33 -5.75 2.79
N THR A 148 11.17 -5.17 2.52
CA THR A 148 9.85 -5.68 2.92
C THR A 148 8.84 -5.61 1.78
N ALA A 149 7.90 -6.55 1.76
CA ALA A 149 6.85 -6.61 0.74
C ALA A 149 5.50 -7.01 1.33
N PHE A 150 4.41 -6.54 0.71
CA PHE A 150 3.03 -6.93 1.01
C PHE A 150 2.38 -7.47 -0.25
N ILE A 151 1.90 -8.71 -0.20
CA ILE A 151 1.27 -9.40 -1.34
C ILE A 151 0.00 -10.12 -0.91
N MET A 152 -0.97 -10.26 -1.81
CA MET A 152 -2.19 -11.07 -1.57
C MET A 152 -2.26 -12.32 -2.45
N ARG A 153 -1.54 -12.35 -3.58
CA ARG A 153 -1.68 -13.42 -4.58
C ARG A 153 -0.39 -14.22 -4.69
N GLY A 154 -0.49 -15.42 -5.25
CA GLY A 154 0.68 -16.25 -5.58
C GLY A 154 1.33 -17.00 -4.41
N VAL A 155 0.79 -16.93 -3.19
CA VAL A 155 1.26 -17.71 -2.03
C VAL A 155 0.44 -18.99 -1.92
N GLY A 156 1.12 -20.15 -1.97
CA GLY A 156 0.50 -21.46 -1.84
C GLY A 156 0.35 -21.93 -0.39
N ASP A 157 -0.50 -22.94 -0.19
CA ASP A 157 -0.78 -23.53 1.14
C ASP A 157 0.47 -24.09 1.82
N GLU A 158 1.50 -24.44 1.05
CA GLU A 158 2.78 -24.96 1.54
C GLU A 158 3.55 -23.99 2.43
N VAL A 159 3.29 -22.68 2.33
CA VAL A 159 3.96 -21.67 3.16
C VAL A 159 3.43 -21.73 4.59
N GLY A 160 2.12 -21.94 4.78
CA GLY A 160 1.51 -22.18 6.10
C GLY A 160 1.61 -21.03 7.12
N GLN A 161 2.05 -19.83 6.70
CA GLN A 161 2.22 -18.66 7.57
C GLN A 161 2.05 -17.36 6.75
N THR A 162 1.78 -16.24 7.42
CA THR A 162 1.64 -14.93 6.76
C THR A 162 2.93 -14.14 6.62
N GLU A 163 3.96 -14.45 7.40
CA GLU A 163 5.26 -13.79 7.32
C GLU A 163 6.32 -14.77 6.86
N PHE A 164 7.04 -14.48 5.79
CA PHE A 164 8.12 -15.33 5.31
C PHE A 164 9.18 -14.51 4.56
N TYR A 165 10.38 -15.07 4.41
CA TYR A 165 11.36 -14.48 3.50
C TYR A 165 11.07 -14.96 2.07
N TRP A 166 10.79 -14.01 1.18
CA TRP A 166 10.73 -14.28 -0.24
C TRP A 166 12.12 -14.09 -0.85
N GLU A 167 12.69 -15.19 -1.35
CA GLU A 167 14.05 -15.24 -1.90
C GLU A 167 14.02 -15.31 -3.43
N ALA A 168 14.81 -14.47 -4.08
CA ALA A 168 15.06 -14.48 -5.51
C ALA A 168 16.17 -15.49 -5.88
N PRO A 169 16.25 -15.95 -7.16
CA PRO A 169 17.29 -16.89 -7.60
C PRO A 169 18.75 -16.46 -7.36
N ASP A 170 19.02 -15.18 -7.15
CA ASP A 170 20.36 -14.65 -6.83
C ASP A 170 20.68 -14.65 -5.32
N GLY A 171 19.72 -15.05 -4.48
CA GLY A 171 19.82 -15.05 -3.02
C GLY A 171 19.36 -13.74 -2.36
N SER A 172 18.94 -12.73 -3.13
CA SER A 172 18.29 -11.53 -2.57
C SER A 172 16.99 -11.91 -1.88
N ARG A 173 16.69 -11.30 -0.72
CA ARG A 173 15.51 -11.67 0.09
C ARG A 173 14.81 -10.47 0.69
N VAL A 174 13.48 -10.51 0.71
CA VAL A 174 12.66 -9.51 1.39
C VAL A 174 11.74 -10.18 2.40
N LEU A 175 11.46 -9.51 3.52
CA LEU A 175 10.45 -9.96 4.47
C LEU A 175 9.07 -9.66 3.88
N THR A 176 8.32 -10.71 3.60
CA THR A 176 7.01 -10.61 2.94
C THR A 176 5.89 -10.87 3.92
N HIS A 177 4.93 -9.95 3.95
CA HIS A 177 3.63 -10.12 4.59
C HIS A 177 2.58 -10.52 3.55
N TYR A 178 2.08 -11.73 3.69
CA TYR A 178 0.98 -12.28 2.92
C TYR A 178 -0.36 -11.88 3.53
N LEU A 179 -1.13 -11.11 2.76
CA LEU A 179 -2.47 -10.66 3.10
C LEU A 179 -3.49 -11.78 2.90
N ALA A 180 -3.39 -12.85 3.70
CA ALA A 180 -4.19 -14.08 3.57
C ALA A 180 -5.70 -13.85 3.65
N ALA A 181 -6.15 -12.81 4.36
CA ALA A 181 -7.56 -12.43 4.47
C ALA A 181 -7.97 -11.33 3.45
N GLY A 182 -7.09 -11.01 2.50
CA GLY A 182 -7.22 -9.87 1.59
C GLY A 182 -6.83 -8.54 2.23
N TYR A 183 -6.56 -7.54 1.39
CA TYR A 183 -6.25 -6.17 1.84
C TYR A 183 -7.49 -5.45 2.42
N GLY A 184 -8.71 -5.90 2.12
CA GLY A 184 -9.96 -5.34 2.64
C GLY A 184 -10.57 -6.06 3.84
N ASN A 185 -9.80 -6.88 4.56
CA ASN A 185 -10.30 -7.82 5.58
C ASN A 185 -11.16 -7.19 6.70
N VAL A 186 -10.95 -5.91 7.02
CA VAL A 186 -11.68 -5.16 8.07
C VAL A 186 -12.76 -4.23 7.52
N ASN A 187 -12.90 -4.06 6.20
CA ASN A 187 -13.82 -3.10 5.59
C ASN A 187 -15.30 -3.37 5.94
N THR A 188 -15.66 -4.64 6.15
CA THR A 188 -17.01 -5.04 6.54
C THR A 188 -17.14 -5.40 8.03
N MET A 189 -16.05 -5.29 8.80
CA MET A 189 -16.10 -5.57 10.22
C MET A 189 -16.87 -4.47 10.94
N ARG A 190 -17.79 -4.88 11.82
CA ARG A 190 -18.44 -3.95 12.73
C ARG A 190 -17.43 -3.50 13.78
N PRO A 191 -17.46 -2.23 14.23
CA PRO A 191 -16.55 -1.72 15.24
C PRO A 191 -16.92 -2.23 16.65
N ASN A 192 -16.87 -3.54 16.84
CA ASN A 192 -17.11 -4.21 18.11
C ASN A 192 -15.96 -5.20 18.35
N PRO A 193 -15.08 -4.93 19.33
CA PRO A 193 -13.93 -5.78 19.63
C PRO A 193 -14.27 -7.25 19.91
N LYS A 194 -15.52 -7.55 20.29
CA LYS A 194 -15.99 -8.93 20.52
C LYS A 194 -16.23 -9.71 19.23
N ASP A 195 -16.41 -9.01 18.11
CA ASP A 195 -16.67 -9.61 16.80
C ASP A 195 -15.35 -9.89 16.05
N ILE A 196 -14.21 -9.41 16.56
CA ILE A 196 -12.88 -9.69 16.03
C ILE A 196 -12.50 -11.13 16.40
N LYS A 197 -12.64 -12.03 15.42
CA LYS A 197 -12.05 -13.37 15.50
C LYS A 197 -10.65 -13.29 14.92
N LEU A 198 -9.65 -13.52 15.76
CA LEU A 198 -8.29 -13.70 15.27
C LEU A 198 -8.27 -14.90 14.32
N PRO A 199 -7.60 -14.79 13.17
CA PRO A 199 -7.40 -15.94 12.31
C PRO A 199 -6.73 -17.09 13.06
N SER A 200 -7.05 -18.32 12.67
CA SER A 200 -6.52 -19.54 13.29
C SER A 200 -5.46 -20.24 12.43
N TRP A 201 -4.94 -19.55 11.42
CA TRP A 201 -3.83 -20.05 10.60
C TRP A 201 -2.54 -20.04 11.40
#